data_AF-A0A2S9BE51-F1
#
_entry.id   AF-A0A2S9BE51-F1
#
_cell.length_a   1.000
_cell.length_b   1.000
_cell.length_c   1.000
_cell.angle_alpha   90.00
_cell.angle_beta   90.00
_cell.angle_gamma   90.00
#
_symmetry.space_group_name_H-M   'P 1'
#
loop_
_entity.id
_entity.type
_entity.pdbx_description
1 polymer ?
#
loop_
_entity_poly.entity_id
_entity_poly.type
_entity_poly.pdbx_seq_one_letter_code
_entity_poly.pdbx_strand_id
1 'polypeptide(L)'
;MIDRKTGQRILVHIDELYGPYIRVSTFEDGGALEDLLDEKFFVLYWKGTHDDLKDAGGNEYFFGGAADPVKLQAILDSIDFD
;
A
#
# COMPACT_ATOMS: atom_id res chain seq x y z
N MET A 1 -4.25 -3.07 -8.04
CA MET A 1 -3.86 -4.01 -6.99
C MET A 1 -5.10 -4.43 -6.25
N ILE A 2 -5.36 -5.73 -6.28
CA ILE A 2 -6.38 -6.37 -5.47
C ILE A 2 -5.64 -7.03 -4.31
N ASP A 3 -6.10 -6.82 -3.09
CA ASP A 3 -5.62 -7.51 -1.91
C ASP A 3 -6.08 -8.98 -1.99
N ARG A 4 -5.13 -9.92 -2.00
CA ARG A 4 -5.43 -11.33 -2.27
C ARG A 4 -6.21 -12.01 -1.15
N LYS A 5 -6.06 -11.53 0.09
CA LYS A 5 -6.77 -12.08 1.25
C LYS A 5 -8.23 -11.67 1.27
N THR A 6 -8.52 -10.42 0.95
CA THR A 6 -9.89 -9.87 1.00
C THR A 6 -10.62 -9.94 -0.33
N GLY A 7 -9.89 -10.06 -1.45
CA GLY A 7 -10.42 -9.94 -2.80
C GLY A 7 -10.87 -8.51 -3.15
N GLN A 8 -10.52 -7.53 -2.32
CA GLN A 8 -10.94 -6.15 -2.48
C GLN A 8 -9.85 -5.30 -3.12
N ARG A 9 -10.26 -4.29 -3.87
CA ARG A 9 -9.35 -3.27 -4.39
C ARG A 9 -8.73 -2.50 -3.24
N ILE A 10 -7.41 -2.35 -3.26
CA ILE A 10 -6.71 -1.49 -2.31
C ILE A 10 -6.97 -0.02 -2.68
N LEU A 11 -7.45 0.74 -1.71
CA LEU A 11 -7.78 2.15 -1.86
C LEU A 11 -6.75 3.01 -1.13
N VAL A 12 -6.43 4.15 -1.73
CA VAL A 12 -5.69 5.22 -1.06
C VAL A 12 -6.62 5.91 -0.07
N HIS A 13 -6.24 5.85 1.20
CA HIS A 13 -6.85 6.58 2.30
C HIS A 13 -6.02 7.84 2.60
N ILE A 14 -6.63 8.80 3.29
CA ILE A 14 -5.95 10.03 3.73
C ILE A 14 -5.95 10.03 5.26
N ASP A 15 -4.77 9.99 5.84
CA ASP A 15 -4.55 10.28 7.26
C ASP A 15 -4.31 11.80 7.43
N GLU A 16 -4.93 12.40 8.44
CA GLU A 16 -4.86 13.85 8.67
C GLU A 16 -3.44 14.34 9.01
N LEU A 17 -2.61 13.48 9.60
CA LEU A 17 -1.26 13.81 10.05
C LEU A 17 -0.20 13.34 9.05
N TYR A 18 -0.36 12.12 8.52
CA TYR A 18 0.65 11.45 7.70
C TYR A 18 0.37 11.53 6.20
N GLY A 19 -0.82 11.99 5.80
CA GLY A 19 -1.21 12.11 4.40
C GLY A 19 -1.68 10.79 3.78
N PRO A 20 -1.51 10.61 2.46
CA PRO A 20 -1.96 9.40 1.77
C PRO A 20 -1.32 8.14 2.33
N TYR A 21 -2.13 7.11 2.51
CA TYR A 21 -1.67 5.79 2.93
C TYR A 21 -2.55 4.67 2.36
N ILE A 22 -2.04 3.45 2.41
CA ILE A 22 -2.80 2.23 2.08
C ILE A 22 -2.61 1.18 3.15
N ARG A 23 -3.44 0.14 3.07
CA ARG A 23 -3.39 -1.04 3.94
C ARG A 23 -3.30 -2.27 3.05
N VAL A 24 -2.36 -3.17 3.35
CA VAL A 24 -2.15 -4.44 2.64
C VAL A 24 -2.23 -5.57 3.67
N SER A 25 -3.05 -6.58 3.41
CA SER A 25 -3.48 -7.51 4.45
C SER A 25 -2.51 -8.66 4.74
N THR A 26 -1.53 -8.92 3.87
CA THR A 26 -0.62 -10.06 3.97
C THR A 26 0.83 -9.66 3.75
N PHE A 27 1.74 -10.40 4.38
CA PHE A 27 3.18 -10.26 4.17
C PHE A 27 3.58 -10.42 2.70
N GLU A 28 3.01 -11.40 1.99
CA GLU A 28 3.34 -11.72 0.60
C GLU A 28 2.97 -10.57 -0.35
N ASP A 29 1.72 -10.08 -0.29
CA ASP A 29 1.28 -8.93 -1.08
C ASP A 29 2.08 -7.66 -0.73
N GLY A 30 2.43 -7.48 0.55
CA GLY A 30 3.26 -6.38 1.01
C GLY A 30 4.66 -6.40 0.40
N GLY A 31 5.32 -7.56 0.42
CA GLY A 31 6.64 -7.75 -0.19
C GLY A 31 6.62 -7.52 -1.71
N ALA A 32 5.64 -8.09 -2.41
CA ALA A 32 5.50 -7.88 -3.85
C ALA A 32 5.22 -6.42 -4.21
N LEU A 33 4.48 -5.70 -3.37
CA LEU A 33 4.28 -4.26 -3.53
C LEU A 33 5.57 -3.48 -3.28
N GLU A 34 6.33 -3.82 -2.24
CA GLU A 34 7.60 -3.17 -1.88
C GLU A 34 8.59 -3.23 -3.05
N ASP A 35 8.78 -4.40 -3.67
CA ASP A 35 9.64 -4.56 -4.85
C ASP A 35 9.25 -3.58 -5.98
N LEU A 36 7.95 -3.40 -6.24
CA LEU A 36 7.46 -2.47 -7.26
C LEU A 36 7.64 -1.01 -6.87
N LEU A 37 7.34 -0.65 -5.62
CA LEU A 37 7.51 0.71 -5.13
C LEU A 37 8.99 1.13 -5.15
N ASP A 38 9.90 0.22 -4.81
CA ASP A 38 11.32 0.50 -4.69
C ASP A 38 12.04 0.45 -6.05
N GLU A 39 11.74 -0.53 -6.90
CA GLU A 39 12.52 -0.76 -8.13
C GLU A 39 11.88 -0.19 -9.40
N LYS A 40 10.54 -0.11 -9.45
CA LYS A 40 9.82 0.31 -10.66
C LYS A 40 9.32 1.73 -10.56
N PHE A 41 8.68 2.07 -9.45
CA PHE A 41 8.02 3.37 -9.28
C PHE A 41 8.87 4.39 -8.52
N PHE A 42 9.90 3.94 -7.79
CA PHE A 42 10.77 4.77 -6.95
C PHE A 42 9.98 5.68 -6.00
N VAL A 43 8.96 5.10 -5.35
CA VAL A 43 8.05 5.80 -4.45
C VAL A 43 8.51 5.62 -3.01
N LEU A 44 8.73 6.72 -2.30
CA LEU A 44 9.08 6.67 -0.88
C LEU A 44 7.84 6.38 -0.03
N TYR A 45 8.02 5.55 0.99
CA TYR A 45 6.97 5.23 1.96
C TYR A 45 7.56 4.96 3.34
N TRP A 46 6.72 5.06 4.37
CA TRP A 46 6.98 4.59 5.73
C TRP A 46 6.01 3.47 6.08
N LYS A 47 6.49 2.44 6.80
CA LYS A 47 5.68 1.27 7.18
C LYS A 47 5.17 1.39 8.61
N GLY A 48 3.87 1.15 8.77
CA GLY A 48 3.23 0.89 10.04
C GLY A 48 2.65 -0.53 10.08
N THR A 49 2.35 -1.02 11.27
CA THR A 49 1.68 -2.32 11.42
C THR A 49 0.54 -2.18 12.43
N HIS A 50 -0.66 -1.89 11.90
CA HIS A 50 -1.87 -1.82 12.71
C HIS A 50 -2.23 -3.21 13.28
N ASP A 51 -2.84 -3.25 14.46
CA ASP A 51 -3.03 -4.48 15.24
C ASP A 51 -3.83 -5.57 14.49
N ASP A 52 -4.80 -5.17 13.69
CA ASP A 52 -5.65 -6.06 12.89
C ASP A 52 -4.96 -6.67 11.66
N LEU A 53 -3.77 -6.20 11.29
CA LEU A 53 -2.98 -6.73 10.17
C LEU A 53 -1.91 -7.75 10.60
N LYS A 54 -1.59 -7.79 11.90
CA LYS A 54 -0.47 -8.57 12.45
C LYS A 54 -0.58 -10.07 12.18
N ASP A 55 -1.78 -10.64 12.29
CA ASP A 55 -1.99 -12.09 12.17
C ASP A 55 -1.59 -12.65 10.80
N ALA A 56 -1.65 -11.83 9.75
CA ALA A 56 -1.22 -12.22 8.40
C ALA A 56 0.04 -11.48 7.94
N GLY A 57 0.71 -10.76 8.84
CA GLY A 57 1.93 -10.00 8.52
C GLY A 57 1.70 -8.81 7.58
N GLY A 58 0.46 -8.32 7.46
CA GLY A 58 0.11 -7.16 6.66
C GLY A 58 0.65 -5.85 7.25
N ASN A 59 0.68 -4.79 6.44
CA ASN A 59 1.23 -3.49 6.82
C ASN A 59 0.40 -2.33 6.28
N GLU A 60 0.61 -1.18 6.90
CA GLU A 60 0.21 0.13 6.40
C GLU A 60 1.41 0.81 5.74
N TYR A 61 1.18 1.47 4.62
CA TYR A 61 2.22 2.20 3.88
C TYR A 61 1.80 3.65 3.74
N PHE A 62 2.57 4.55 4.35
CA PHE A 62 2.31 5.99 4.39
C PHE A 62 3.26 6.71 3.43
N PHE A 63 2.72 7.56 2.56
CA PHE A 63 3.46 8.19 1.45
C PHE A 63 3.81 9.67 1.70
N GLY A 64 3.35 10.23 2.83
CA GLY A 64 3.59 11.62 3.22
C GLY A 64 2.67 12.62 2.51
N GLY A 65 2.38 13.75 3.17
CA GLY A 65 1.38 14.73 2.70
C GLY A 65 1.65 15.41 1.36
N ALA A 66 2.86 15.29 0.81
CA ALA A 66 3.19 15.80 -0.53
C ALA A 66 2.84 14.81 -1.66
N ALA A 67 2.54 13.55 -1.34
CA ALA A 67 2.14 12.56 -2.33
C ALA A 67 0.76 12.90 -2.92
N ASP A 68 0.63 12.74 -4.24
CA ASP A 68 -0.63 12.92 -4.95
C ASP A 68 -1.45 11.63 -4.84
N PRO A 69 -2.59 11.63 -4.12
CA PRO A 69 -3.36 10.41 -3.88
C PRO A 69 -3.99 9.85 -5.16
N VAL A 70 -4.27 10.69 -6.17
CA VAL A 70 -4.86 10.25 -7.44
C VAL A 70 -3.82 9.49 -8.26
N LYS A 71 -2.59 10.03 -8.33
CA LYS A 71 -1.49 9.34 -9.01
C LYS A 71 -1.08 8.06 -8.29
N LEU A 72 -1.05 8.08 -6.96
CA LEU A 72 -0.79 6.89 -6.17
C LEU A 72 -1.85 5.81 -6.43
N GLN A 73 -3.13 6.18 -6.45
CA GLN A 73 -4.19 5.24 -6.77
C GLN A 73 -4.05 4.66 -8.18
N ALA A 74 -3.65 5.47 -9.17
CA ALA A 74 -3.42 5.00 -10.53
C ALA A 74 -2.23 4.01 -10.62
N ILE A 75 -1.15 4.25 -9.85
CA ILE A 75 -0.04 3.30 -9.72
C ILE A 75 -0.58 1.98 -9.17
N LEU A 76 -1.28 2.02 -8.04
CA LEU A 76 -1.83 0.82 -7.42
C LEU A 76 -2.75 0.08 -8.38
N ASP A 77 -3.65 0.77 -9.08
CA ASP A 77 -4.58 0.18 -10.04
C ASP A 77 -3.86 -0.50 -11.22
N SER A 78 -2.64 -0.06 -11.57
CA SER A 78 -1.82 -0.67 -12.63
C SER A 78 -1.11 -1.96 -12.22
N ILE A 79 -1.09 -2.28 -10.93
CA ILE A 79 -0.44 -3.48 -10.40
C ILE A 79 -1.42 -4.65 -10.47
N ASP A 80 -1.01 -5.67 -11.22
CA ASP A 80 -1.65 -6.97 -11.29
C ASP A 80 -0.61 -8.02 -10.88
N PHE A 81 -1.01 -8.94 -10.00
CA PHE A 81 -0.13 -9.98 -9.50
C PHE A 81 -0.67 -11.33 -9.97
N ASP A 82 0.10 -12.02 -10.83
CA ASP A 82 -0.21 -13.36 -11.33
C ASP A 82 -0.41 -14.41 -10.21
#